data_AF-A0AAW8R5J8-F1
#
_entry.id   AF-A0AAW8R5J8-F1
#
_cell.length_a   1.000
_cell.length_b   1.000
_cell.length_c   1.000
_cell.angle_alpha   90.00
_cell.angle_beta   90.00
_cell.angle_gamma   90.00
#
_symmetry.space_group_name_H-M   'P 1'
#
loop_
_entity.id
_entity.type
_entity.pdbx_description
1 polymer ?
#
loop_
_entity_poly.entity_id
_entity_poly.type
_entity_poly.pdbx_seq_one_letter_code
_entity_poly.pdbx_strand_id
1 'polypeptide(L)'
;MFKNFMNEFKEFALRGNVLDLAVGVVIGGAFSAIVTSLVKNIITPLIGIILGGHDVSGLMVKVGTAELKYGAFLQSIIDFVIIAFAIFIFIKAINTLTTKFKKPVEETAEEAAIEASEEYLKEIRDLLALQAKNNHTN
;
A
#
# COMPACT_ATOMS: atom_id res chain seq x y z
N MET A 1 36.60 -6.14 16.95
CA MET A 1 36.10 -5.74 15.61
C MET A 1 34.64 -6.16 15.39
N PHE A 2 34.32 -7.47 15.40
CA PHE A 2 32.94 -7.96 15.18
C PHE A 2 31.89 -7.51 16.22
N LYS A 3 32.30 -7.34 17.49
CA LYS A 3 31.42 -6.90 18.58
C LYS A 3 30.99 -5.42 18.44
N ASN A 4 31.82 -4.60 17.82
CA ASN A 4 31.49 -3.19 17.56
C ASN A 4 30.51 -3.09 16.39
N PHE A 5 30.72 -3.88 15.33
CA PHE A 5 29.79 -3.94 14.19
C PHE A 5 28.38 -4.42 14.59
N MET A 6 28.25 -5.42 15.48
CA MET A 6 26.92 -5.84 15.97
C MET A 6 26.22 -4.79 16.85
N ASN A 7 26.99 -4.01 17.62
CA ASN A 7 26.42 -2.92 18.42
C ASN A 7 25.98 -1.76 17.52
N GLU A 8 26.79 -1.39 16.53
CA GLU A 8 26.46 -0.37 15.50
C GLU A 8 25.27 -0.80 14.64
N PHE A 9 25.21 -2.08 14.26
CA PHE A 9 24.06 -2.64 13.53
C PHE A 9 22.79 -2.64 14.38
N LYS A 10 22.89 -2.96 15.67
CA LYS A 10 21.76 -2.88 16.60
C LYS A 10 21.28 -1.44 16.77
N GLU A 11 22.18 -0.47 16.93
CA GLU A 11 21.81 0.96 16.97
C GLU A 11 21.21 1.45 15.65
N PHE A 12 21.69 0.95 14.51
CA PHE A 12 21.11 1.24 13.21
C PHE A 12 19.71 0.65 13.06
N ALA A 13 19.52 -0.62 13.39
CA ALA A 13 18.25 -1.34 13.27
C ALA A 13 17.19 -0.87 14.27
N LEU A 14 17.61 -0.37 15.44
CA LEU A 14 16.71 0.20 16.45
C LEU A 14 16.29 1.64 16.16
N ARG A 15 16.77 2.26 15.07
CA ARG A 15 16.15 3.52 14.60
C ARG A 15 14.72 3.19 14.18
N GLY A 16 13.73 3.68 14.93
CA GLY A 16 12.31 3.39 14.70
C GLY A 16 11.90 3.53 13.23
N ASN A 17 12.33 4.60 12.57
CA ASN A 17 12.05 4.85 11.14
C ASN A 17 12.55 3.74 10.19
N VAL A 18 13.62 3.00 10.52
CA VAL A 18 14.15 1.90 9.68
C VAL A 18 13.39 0.61 9.97
N LEU A 19 13.07 0.34 11.23
CA LEU A 19 12.33 -0.85 11.63
C LEU A 19 10.90 -0.82 11.08
N ASP A 20 10.22 0.31 11.21
CA ASP A 20 8.84 0.48 10.72
C ASP A 20 8.79 0.39 9.19
N LEU A 21 9.77 0.98 8.50
CA LEU A 21 9.92 0.84 7.05
C LEU A 21 10.15 -0.62 6.65
N ALA A 22 11.03 -1.34 7.36
CA ALA A 22 11.32 -2.74 7.06
C ALA A 22 10.09 -3.63 7.26
N VAL A 23 9.34 -3.42 8.35
CA VAL A 23 8.09 -4.14 8.62
C VAL A 23 7.06 -3.84 7.52
N GLY A 24 6.89 -2.57 7.13
CA GLY A 24 5.97 -2.17 6.05
C GLY A 24 6.31 -2.83 4.71
N VAL A 25 7.59 -2.89 4.33
CA VAL A 25 8.03 -3.54 3.09
C VAL A 25 7.79 -5.06 3.13
N VAL A 26 8.10 -5.72 4.25
CA VAL A 26 7.90 -7.17 4.40
C VAL A 26 6.41 -7.53 4.38
N ILE A 27 5.58 -6.81 5.11
CA ILE A 27 4.12 -7.02 5.14
C ILE A 27 3.52 -6.70 3.77
N GLY A 28 3.93 -5.60 3.14
CA GLY A 28 3.47 -5.23 1.80
C GLY A 28 3.82 -6.29 0.74
N GLY A 29 5.03 -6.85 0.80
CA GLY A 29 5.45 -7.95 -0.07
C GLY A 29 4.63 -9.22 0.14
N ALA A 30 4.43 -9.64 1.40
CA ALA A 30 3.63 -10.80 1.73
C ALA A 30 2.16 -10.64 1.33
N PHE A 31 1.58 -9.46 1.58
CA PHE A 31 0.21 -9.12 1.20
C PHE A 31 0.03 -9.16 -0.32
N SER A 32 0.95 -8.55 -1.07
CA SER A 32 0.95 -8.59 -2.53
C SER A 32 0.99 -10.01 -3.08
N ALA A 33 1.78 -10.90 -2.45
CA ALA A 33 1.83 -12.31 -2.82
C ALA A 33 0.49 -13.05 -2.59
N ILE A 34 -0.21 -12.76 -1.48
CA ILE A 34 -1.53 -13.33 -1.18
C ILE A 34 -2.55 -12.91 -2.23
N VAL A 35 -2.60 -11.60 -2.54
CA VAL A 35 -3.51 -11.05 -3.56
C VAL A 35 -3.21 -11.64 -4.93
N THR A 36 -1.93 -11.69 -5.31
CA THR A 36 -1.50 -12.27 -6.59
C THR A 36 -1.92 -13.73 -6.70
N SER A 37 -1.79 -14.50 -5.60
CA SER A 37 -2.24 -15.90 -5.54
C SER A 37 -3.75 -16.02 -5.70
N LEU A 38 -4.55 -15.21 -5.01
CA LEU A 38 -6.01 -15.18 -5.16
C LEU A 38 -6.41 -14.92 -6.61
N VAL A 39 -5.79 -13.94 -7.25
CA VAL A 39 -6.12 -13.58 -8.62
C VAL A 39 -5.73 -14.69 -9.57
N LYS A 40 -4.45 -15.10 -9.55
CA LYS A 40 -3.91 -16.09 -10.47
C LYS A 40 -4.54 -17.47 -10.32
N ASN A 41 -4.78 -17.92 -9.09
CA ASN A 41 -5.19 -19.30 -8.82
C ASN A 41 -6.71 -19.46 -8.64
N ILE A 42 -7.45 -18.39 -8.37
CA ILE A 42 -8.90 -18.46 -8.15
C ILE A 42 -9.64 -17.61 -9.18
N ILE A 43 -9.35 -16.31 -9.28
CA ILE A 43 -10.13 -15.41 -10.14
C ILE A 43 -9.90 -15.69 -11.62
N THR A 44 -8.66 -15.80 -12.08
CA THR A 44 -8.33 -16.03 -13.49
C THR A 44 -8.91 -17.35 -14.02
N PRO A 45 -8.80 -18.50 -13.31
CA PRO A 45 -9.44 -19.75 -13.74
C PRO A 45 -10.97 -19.65 -13.78
N LEU A 46 -11.60 -18.97 -12.82
CA LEU A 46 -13.06 -18.78 -12.80
C LEU A 46 -13.53 -17.94 -14.00
N ILE A 47 -12.81 -16.84 -14.29
CA ILE A 47 -13.08 -16.01 -15.47
C ILE A 47 -12.87 -16.84 -16.75
N GLY A 48 -11.80 -17.63 -16.80
CA GLY A 48 -11.53 -18.55 -17.91
C GLY A 48 -12.68 -19.53 -18.14
N ILE A 49 -13.21 -20.14 -17.09
CA ILE A 49 -14.36 -21.06 -17.19
C ILE A 49 -15.61 -20.32 -17.73
N ILE A 50 -15.88 -19.11 -17.24
CA ILE A 50 -17.05 -18.31 -17.66
C ILE A 50 -16.93 -17.85 -19.11
N LEU A 51 -15.72 -17.50 -19.55
CA LEU A 51 -15.43 -17.02 -20.91
C LEU A 51 -15.10 -18.15 -21.90
N GLY A 52 -15.26 -19.42 -21.50
CA GLY A 52 -15.09 -20.57 -22.40
C GLY A 52 -13.63 -20.95 -22.70
N GLY A 53 -12.70 -20.64 -21.80
CA GLY A 53 -11.28 -21.02 -21.87
C GLY A 53 -10.42 -20.17 -22.80
N HIS A 54 -10.91 -19.01 -23.25
CA HIS A 54 -10.13 -18.10 -24.07
C HIS A 54 -9.13 -17.31 -23.23
N ASP A 55 -7.86 -17.70 -23.28
CA ASP A 55 -6.75 -16.80 -22.97
C ASP A 55 -6.29 -16.10 -24.26
N VAL A 56 -5.90 -14.82 -24.15
CA VAL A 56 -5.27 -14.09 -25.26
C VAL A 56 -3.75 -14.28 -25.29
N SER A 57 -3.21 -15.03 -24.33
CA SER A 57 -1.76 -15.23 -24.14
C SER A 57 -1.11 -15.96 -25.32
N GLY A 58 -1.85 -16.84 -25.98
CA GLY A 58 -1.40 -17.60 -27.15
C GLY A 58 -1.26 -16.77 -28.44
N LEU A 59 -1.72 -15.52 -28.46
CA LEU A 59 -1.63 -14.67 -29.64
C LEU A 59 -0.16 -14.25 -29.90
N MET A 60 0.37 -14.68 -31.04
CA MET A 60 1.72 -14.36 -31.47
C MET A 60 1.76 -14.04 -32.97
N VAL A 61 2.60 -13.08 -33.35
CA VAL A 61 2.92 -12.78 -34.74
C VAL A 61 4.37 -13.18 -34.99
N LYS A 62 4.61 -13.96 -36.03
CA LYS A 62 5.97 -14.26 -36.49
C LYS A 62 6.39 -13.19 -37.49
N VAL A 63 7.51 -12.52 -37.21
CA VAL A 63 8.16 -11.59 -38.14
C VAL A 63 9.54 -12.17 -38.45
N GLY A 64 9.65 -12.86 -39.58
CA GLY A 64 10.86 -13.61 -39.93
C GLY A 64 11.12 -14.75 -38.94
N THR A 65 12.29 -14.74 -38.28
CA THR A 65 12.67 -15.71 -37.24
C THR A 65 12.25 -15.28 -35.83
N ALA A 66 11.74 -14.07 -35.65
CA ALA A 66 11.34 -13.53 -34.35
C ALA A 66 9.87 -13.84 -34.06
N GLU A 67 9.60 -14.31 -32.83
CA GLU A 67 8.25 -14.57 -32.33
C GLU A 67 7.81 -13.42 -31.41
N LEU A 68 6.93 -12.55 -31.89
CA LEU A 68 6.36 -11.45 -31.11
C LEU A 68 5.08 -11.92 -30.41
N LYS A 69 5.19 -12.26 -29.12
CA LYS A 69 4.09 -12.75 -28.28
C LYS A 69 3.28 -11.61 -27.66
N TYR A 70 2.64 -10.79 -28.50
CA TYR A 70 1.81 -9.66 -28.03
C TYR A 70 0.62 -10.11 -27.17
N GLY A 71 0.15 -11.34 -27.36
CA GLY A 71 -0.87 -11.96 -26.54
C GLY A 71 -0.51 -12.03 -25.06
N ALA A 72 0.73 -12.43 -24.74
CA ALA A 72 1.20 -12.48 -23.37
C ALA A 72 1.23 -11.09 -22.71
N PHE A 73 1.58 -10.06 -23.47
CA PHE A 73 1.54 -8.69 -22.99
C PHE A 73 0.11 -8.20 -22.75
N LEU A 74 -0.82 -8.47 -23.68
CA LEU A 74 -2.22 -8.12 -23.49
C LEU A 74 -2.84 -8.86 -22.30
N GLN A 75 -2.49 -10.15 -22.11
CA GLN A 75 -2.89 -10.93 -20.94
C GLN A 75 -2.39 -10.29 -19.65
N SER A 76 -1.14 -9.81 -19.60
CA SER A 76 -0.62 -9.13 -18.40
C SER A 76 -1.34 -7.83 -18.06
N ILE A 77 -1.86 -7.10 -19.06
CA ILE A 77 -2.69 -5.91 -18.83
C ILE A 77 -4.04 -6.32 -18.21
N ILE A 78 -4.65 -7.39 -18.74
CA ILE A 78 -5.91 -7.93 -18.20
C ILE A 78 -5.71 -8.39 -16.75
N ASP A 79 -4.65 -9.17 -16.49
CA ASP A 79 -4.33 -9.63 -15.15
C ASP A 79 -4.10 -8.46 -14.19
N PHE A 80 -3.41 -7.40 -14.62
CA PHE A 80 -3.22 -6.20 -13.81
C PHE A 80 -4.54 -5.52 -13.43
N VAL A 81 -5.47 -5.38 -14.38
CA VAL A 81 -6.81 -4.80 -14.11
C VAL A 81 -7.59 -5.67 -13.14
N ILE A 82 -7.53 -7.00 -13.29
CA ILE A 82 -8.19 -7.95 -12.38
C ILE A 82 -7.58 -7.86 -10.97
N ILE A 83 -6.25 -7.80 -10.85
CA ILE A 83 -5.57 -7.64 -9.56
C ILE A 83 -5.99 -6.33 -8.89
N ALA A 84 -5.97 -5.22 -9.62
CA ALA A 84 -6.41 -3.92 -9.09
C ALA A 84 -7.87 -3.97 -8.60
N PHE A 85 -8.75 -4.61 -9.37
CA PHE A 85 -10.15 -4.79 -9.00
C PHE A 85 -10.33 -5.72 -7.78
N ALA A 86 -9.56 -6.80 -7.70
CA ALA A 86 -9.59 -7.71 -6.56
C ALA A 86 -9.11 -7.03 -5.27
N ILE A 87 -8.03 -6.24 -5.34
CA ILE A 87 -7.54 -5.41 -4.22
C ILE A 87 -8.63 -4.44 -3.78
N PHE A 88 -9.29 -3.77 -4.72
CA PHE A 88 -10.38 -2.85 -4.42
C PHE A 88 -11.53 -3.53 -3.66
N ILE A 89 -11.98 -4.70 -4.13
CA ILE A 89 -13.01 -5.49 -3.43
C ILE A 89 -12.52 -5.91 -2.05
N PHE A 90 -11.27 -6.36 -1.93
CA PHE A 90 -10.71 -6.84 -0.68
C PHE A 90 -10.60 -5.71 0.37
N ILE A 91 -10.07 -4.55 -0.01
CA ILE A 91 -10.02 -3.35 0.84
C ILE A 91 -11.44 -2.93 1.21
N LYS A 92 -12.37 -2.91 0.26
CA LYS A 92 -13.78 -2.58 0.53
C LYS A 92 -14.42 -3.58 1.49
N ALA A 93 -14.11 -4.87 1.38
CA ALA A 93 -14.61 -5.90 2.27
C ALA A 93 -14.08 -5.71 3.70
N ILE A 94 -12.78 -5.44 3.85
CA ILE A 94 -12.17 -5.11 5.14
C ILE A 94 -12.79 -3.83 5.70
N ASN A 95 -12.86 -2.74 4.93
CA ASN A 95 -13.45 -1.47 5.37
C ASN A 95 -14.93 -1.61 5.75
N THR A 96 -15.69 -2.46 5.05
CA THR A 96 -17.09 -2.76 5.40
C THR A 96 -17.19 -3.63 6.67
N LEU A 97 -16.20 -4.49 6.93
CA LEU A 97 -16.16 -5.33 8.12
C LEU A 97 -15.67 -4.54 9.35
N THR A 98 -14.64 -3.72 9.23
CA THR A 98 -14.09 -2.87 10.31
C THR A 98 -15.02 -1.71 10.68
N THR A 99 -15.85 -1.22 9.74
CA THR A 99 -16.94 -0.28 10.06
C THR A 99 -18.09 -0.94 10.81
N LYS A 100 -18.33 -2.25 10.62
CA LYS A 100 -19.32 -3.04 11.38
C LYS A 100 -18.77 -3.54 12.73
N PHE A 101 -17.48 -3.84 12.82
CA PHE A 101 -16.78 -4.24 14.04
C PHE A 101 -15.83 -3.10 14.44
N LYS A 102 -16.37 -2.06 15.10
CA LYS A 102 -15.66 -0.85 15.57
C LYS A 102 -14.19 -1.10 15.93
N LYS A 103 -13.29 -0.81 14.99
CA LYS A 103 -11.94 -0.35 15.29
C LYS A 103 -11.32 0.27 14.02
N PRO A 104 -11.31 1.61 13.91
CA PRO A 104 -10.50 2.30 12.92
C PRO A 104 -9.07 2.35 13.48
N VAL A 105 -8.27 1.28 13.33
CA VAL A 105 -7.12 1.09 14.24
C VAL A 105 -5.90 1.90 13.88
N GLU A 106 -5.59 2.15 12.61
CA GLU A 106 -4.25 2.68 12.28
C GLU A 106 -4.28 3.93 11.38
N GLU A 107 -4.95 3.92 10.23
CA GLU A 107 -5.00 5.13 9.37
C GLU A 107 -5.74 6.31 10.04
N THR A 108 -6.85 6.04 10.73
CA THR A 108 -7.61 7.09 11.42
C THR A 108 -6.89 7.63 12.66
N ALA A 109 -5.99 6.86 13.26
CA ALA A 109 -5.24 7.30 14.43
C ALA A 109 -4.11 8.26 14.02
N GLU A 110 -3.47 8.01 12.87
CA GLU A 110 -2.44 8.88 12.33
C GLU A 110 -3.04 10.17 11.76
N GLU A 111 -4.15 10.09 11.02
CA GLU A 111 -4.90 11.27 10.58
C GLU A 111 -5.44 12.10 11.75
N ALA A 112 -5.98 11.47 12.80
CA ALA A 112 -6.44 12.19 14.00
C ALA A 112 -5.29 12.83 14.79
N ALA A 113 -4.12 12.21 14.82
CA ALA A 113 -2.93 12.78 15.47
C ALA A 113 -2.40 14.00 14.70
N ILE A 114 -2.42 13.94 13.37
CA ILE A 114 -2.06 15.08 12.51
C ILE A 114 -3.05 16.23 12.71
N GLU A 115 -4.37 15.97 12.70
CA GLU A 115 -5.38 17.01 12.94
C GLU A 115 -5.25 17.67 14.31
N ALA A 116 -5.03 16.87 15.38
CA ALA A 116 -4.82 17.42 16.72
C ALA A 116 -3.57 18.31 16.80
N SER A 117 -2.49 17.91 16.13
CA SER A 117 -1.27 18.72 16.05
C SER A 117 -1.48 20.03 15.27
N GLU A 118 -2.28 20.01 14.20
CA GLU A 118 -2.62 21.21 13.43
C GLU A 118 -3.47 22.19 14.25
N GLU A 119 -4.41 21.69 15.05
CA GLU A 119 -5.24 22.49 15.96
C GLU A 119 -4.38 23.19 17.03
N TYR A 120 -3.49 22.46 17.70
CA TYR A 120 -2.56 23.06 18.66
C TYR A 120 -1.64 24.10 18.03
N LEU A 121 -1.18 23.90 16.78
CA LEU A 121 -0.36 24.89 16.09
C LEU A 121 -1.14 26.17 15.74
N LYS A 122 -2.43 26.05 15.38
CA LYS A 122 -3.32 27.21 15.21
C LYS A 122 -3.52 27.95 16.53
N GLU A 123 -3.80 27.24 17.62
CA GLU A 123 -3.95 27.84 18.94
C GLU A 123 -2.67 28.57 19.38
N ILE A 124 -1.51 27.94 19.24
CA ILE A 124 -0.21 28.55 19.57
C ILE A 124 0.03 29.81 18.72
N ARG A 125 -0.25 29.77 17.42
CA ARG A 125 -0.12 30.94 16.53
C ARG A 125 -0.99 32.10 17.01
N ASP A 126 -2.24 31.82 17.36
CA ASP A 126 -3.21 32.85 17.76
C ASP A 126 -2.86 33.44 19.14
N LEU A 127 -2.40 32.61 20.08
CA LEU A 127 -1.88 33.05 21.37
C LEU A 127 -0.62 33.93 21.23
N LEU A 128 0.29 33.59 20.31
CA LEU A 128 1.48 34.39 20.04
C LEU A 128 1.12 35.75 19.38
N ALA A 129 0.14 35.77 18.48
CA ALA A 129 -0.36 37.01 17.89
C ALA A 129 -1.00 37.93 18.95
N LEU A 130 -1.73 37.36 19.92
CA LEU A 130 -2.28 38.09 21.06
C LEU A 130 -1.18 38.63 21.99
N GLN A 131 -0.15 37.83 22.29
CA GLN A 131 1.00 38.29 23.07
C GLN A 131 1.76 39.43 22.39
N ALA A 132 2.01 39.33 21.07
CA ALA A 132 2.66 40.39 20.32
C ALA A 132 1.86 41.70 20.37
N LYS A 133 0.52 41.63 20.26
CA LYS A 133 -0.35 42.80 20.36
C LYS A 133 -0.32 43.44 21.75
N ASN A 134 -0.28 42.62 22.81
CA ASN A 134 -0.25 43.10 24.20
C ASN A 134 1.12 43.69 24.61
N ASN A 135 2.22 43.19 24.04
CA ASN A 135 3.58 43.69 24.28
C ASN A 135 3.85 45.05 23.62
N HIS A 136 3.09 45.45 22.60
CA HIS A 136 3.22 46.78 21.96
C HIS A 136 2.35 47.87 22.61
N THR A 137 1.53 47.54 23.61
CA THR A 137 0.62 48.46 24.31
C THR A 137 1.05 48.82 25.75
N ASN A 138 2.23 48.37 26.19
CA ASN A 138 2.95 48.89 27.37
C ASN A 138 4.17 49.69 26.92
#